data_AF-A0A284S9J6-F1
#
_entry.id   AF-A0A284S9J6-F1
#
_cell.length_a   1.000
_cell.length_b   1.000
_cell.length_c   1.000
_cell.angle_alpha   90.00
_cell.angle_beta   90.00
_cell.angle_gamma   90.00
#
_symmetry.space_group_name_H-M   'P 1'
#
loop_
_entity.id
_entity.type
_entity.pdbx_description
1 polymer ?
#
loop_
_entity_poly.entity_id
_entity_poly.type
_entity_poly.pdbx_seq_one_letter_code
_entity_poly.pdbx_strand_id
1 'polypeptide(L)'
;MFFKVLLLLPAFLSAVALPTSEISANVTSSISSEGLLPRLLDARAVAPVLDFSQSSYIWTGEQTGTDHTAPLGARPFRREIPSSSTKCPVCATIIVACDDQCPVFVNGAQIGAGRGPGQGAVVYTAGLYPDSKNVFGISVSNTVGSAGLIATILVDYTDGTTETIVTDSTWKTLKSVAPGGWTSPSFDDSAWIAADVEGSSTASPWGTPRLPPAINMTTAAWLQTNESVSSGSAPRGHRPFRKTFTSPYGKAAVCGKVVLSVEDSYTLYVNGKTIGTGSGWTAMQAYSIPQLDPDMNVVAVNGANVRANSRVYLAAGVLIAYNDGTSETYYTDASWKTLNALPPAGFEQPDADDSEWVASTLWAGGPVGNSATVPNA
;
A
#
# COMPACT_ATOMS: atom_id res chain seq x y z
N MET A 1 -9.13 -62.98 -5.44
CA MET A 1 -8.43 -63.34 -4.19
C MET A 1 -7.10 -62.60 -4.19
N PHE A 2 -6.86 -61.79 -3.17
CA PHE A 2 -5.69 -60.91 -3.01
C PHE A 2 -4.39 -61.70 -2.90
N PHE A 3 -3.28 -61.15 -3.39
CA PHE A 3 -2.03 -60.97 -2.62
C PHE A 3 -1.18 -59.88 -3.28
N LYS A 4 -0.75 -58.91 -2.46
CA LYS A 4 0.26 -57.86 -2.72
C LYS A 4 1.57 -58.30 -2.03
N VAL A 5 2.66 -57.55 -2.25
CA VAL A 5 4.01 -57.58 -1.60
C VAL A 5 5.02 -58.43 -2.41
N LEU A 6 6.26 -58.04 -2.73
CA LEU A 6 7.11 -56.85 -2.57
C LEU A 6 8.37 -57.11 -3.44
N LEU A 7 8.90 -56.13 -4.16
CA LEU A 7 10.20 -56.24 -4.85
C LEU A 7 11.09 -55.09 -4.39
N LEU A 8 12.14 -55.44 -3.65
CA LEU A 8 13.26 -54.56 -3.28
C LEU A 8 14.13 -54.29 -4.52
N LEU A 9 14.52 -53.04 -4.73
CA LEU A 9 15.63 -52.66 -5.61
C LEU A 9 16.72 -51.92 -4.82
N PRO A 10 18.01 -52.11 -5.14
CA PRO A 10 19.13 -51.65 -4.34
C PRO A 10 19.52 -50.20 -4.67
N ALA A 11 20.03 -49.49 -3.65
CA ALA A 11 20.63 -48.17 -3.79
C ALA A 11 22.04 -48.27 -4.40
N PHE A 12 22.29 -47.54 -5.48
CA PHE A 12 23.65 -47.27 -5.99
C PHE A 12 24.09 -45.88 -5.55
N LEU A 13 25.15 -45.85 -4.73
CA LEU A 13 25.86 -44.65 -4.31
C LEU A 13 27.03 -44.43 -5.27
N SER A 14 27.04 -43.36 -6.05
CA SER A 14 28.15 -43.01 -6.93
C SER A 14 28.90 -41.80 -6.35
N ALA A 15 30.07 -42.04 -5.78
CA ALA A 15 31.01 -41.02 -5.36
C ALA A 15 31.89 -40.62 -6.55
N VAL A 16 31.92 -39.32 -6.89
CA VAL A 16 32.88 -38.76 -7.84
C VAL A 16 33.93 -37.99 -7.05
N ALA A 17 35.17 -38.46 -7.11
CA ALA A 17 36.35 -37.79 -6.56
C ALA A 17 36.82 -36.70 -7.54
N LEU A 18 37.07 -35.48 -7.03
CA LEU A 18 37.75 -34.41 -7.77
C LEU A 18 39.25 -34.42 -7.42
N PRO A 19 40.16 -34.17 -8.39
CA PRO A 19 41.58 -34.08 -8.10
C PRO A 19 41.93 -32.74 -7.45
N THR A 20 42.84 -32.78 -6.49
CA THR A 20 43.47 -31.60 -5.90
C THR A 20 44.60 -31.10 -6.80
N SER A 21 44.58 -29.82 -7.14
CA SER A 21 45.72 -29.13 -7.74
C SER A 21 45.83 -27.76 -7.10
N GLU A 22 46.90 -27.57 -6.34
CA GLU A 22 47.28 -26.29 -5.75
C GLU A 22 47.58 -25.28 -6.86
N ILE A 23 46.94 -24.10 -6.79
CA ILE A 23 47.38 -22.91 -7.53
C ILE A 23 47.59 -21.79 -6.53
N SER A 24 48.86 -21.36 -6.48
CA SER A 24 49.42 -20.26 -5.72
C SER A 24 48.64 -18.96 -5.90
N ALA A 25 48.29 -18.33 -4.77
CA ALA A 25 47.72 -16.99 -4.72
C ALA A 25 48.78 -15.93 -5.04
N ASN A 26 48.62 -15.18 -6.14
CA ASN A 26 48.97 -13.75 -6.19
C ASN A 26 48.46 -13.09 -7.49
N VAL A 27 47.25 -12.51 -7.47
CA VAL A 27 46.90 -11.37 -8.33
C VAL A 27 45.87 -10.52 -7.57
N THR A 28 46.30 -9.35 -7.12
CA THR A 28 45.43 -8.25 -6.73
C THR A 28 44.76 -7.68 -7.97
N SER A 29 43.46 -7.94 -8.13
CA SER A 29 42.60 -7.17 -9.03
C SER A 29 41.28 -6.88 -8.33
N SER A 30 41.07 -5.61 -8.02
CA SER A 30 39.82 -5.03 -7.58
C SER A 30 38.70 -5.32 -8.59
N ILE A 31 37.77 -6.20 -8.21
CA ILE A 31 36.48 -6.32 -8.88
C ILE A 31 35.46 -5.85 -7.87
N SER A 32 34.92 -4.65 -8.11
CA SER A 32 33.76 -4.12 -7.41
C SER A 32 32.57 -5.06 -7.64
N SER A 33 32.06 -5.69 -6.58
CA SER A 33 30.86 -6.53 -6.62
C SER A 33 29.57 -5.70 -6.69
N GLU A 34 29.57 -4.63 -7.48
CA GLU A 34 28.34 -3.92 -7.88
C GLU A 34 27.81 -4.61 -9.15
N GLY A 35 27.06 -5.69 -8.96
CA GLY A 35 26.47 -6.42 -10.08
C GLY A 35 25.52 -7.51 -9.62
N LEU A 36 24.22 -7.21 -9.74
CA LEU A 36 23.09 -8.16 -9.68
C LEU A 36 22.86 -8.87 -8.34
N LEU A 37 22.46 -8.10 -7.33
CA LEU A 37 21.43 -8.60 -6.41
C LEU A 37 20.06 -8.27 -7.02
N PRO A 38 19.12 -9.22 -7.19
CA PRO A 38 17.73 -8.83 -7.39
C PRO A 38 17.37 -7.97 -6.18
N ARG A 39 16.94 -6.73 -6.42
CA ARG A 39 16.21 -5.98 -5.40
C ARG A 39 14.92 -6.75 -5.20
N LEU A 40 14.95 -7.75 -4.32
CA LEU A 40 13.76 -8.30 -3.70
C LEU A 40 12.95 -7.10 -3.19
N LEU A 41 11.62 -7.19 -3.17
CA LEU A 41 10.73 -6.18 -2.58
C LEU A 41 11.01 -5.88 -1.08
N ASP A 42 12.12 -6.38 -0.55
CA ASP A 42 12.56 -6.31 0.82
C ASP A 42 13.02 -4.88 1.15
N ALA A 43 12.37 -4.33 2.18
CA ALA A 43 12.52 -2.99 2.73
C ALA A 43 12.10 -1.85 1.79
N ARG A 44 10.79 -1.56 1.75
CA ARG A 44 10.39 -0.20 1.41
C ARG A 44 10.62 0.73 2.59
N ALA A 45 11.47 1.73 2.34
CA ALA A 45 11.47 2.97 3.08
C ALA A 45 10.06 3.61 3.08
N VAL A 46 9.91 4.67 3.87
CA VAL A 46 8.69 5.48 4.00
C VAL A 46 7.99 5.64 2.64
N ALA A 47 6.67 5.40 2.61
CA ALA A 47 5.86 5.52 1.42
C ALA A 47 6.08 6.91 0.78
N PRO A 48 6.32 6.98 -0.55
CA PRO A 48 6.46 8.26 -1.22
C PRO A 48 5.14 9.03 -1.12
N VAL A 49 5.25 10.33 -0.86
CA VAL A 49 4.10 11.23 -0.85
C VAL A 49 3.78 11.60 -2.29
N LEU A 50 2.53 11.39 -2.70
CA LEU A 50 2.05 11.79 -4.01
C LEU A 50 1.70 13.28 -4.01
N ASP A 51 1.83 13.91 -5.17
CA ASP A 51 1.36 15.27 -5.41
C ASP A 51 0.75 15.41 -6.81
N PHE A 52 0.25 16.60 -7.13
CA PHE A 52 -0.32 16.92 -8.44
C PHE A 52 0.61 17.77 -9.31
N SER A 53 1.88 17.96 -8.93
CA SER A 53 2.80 18.90 -9.61
C SER A 53 3.03 18.58 -11.09
N GLN A 54 2.89 17.31 -11.47
CA GLN A 54 3.00 16.83 -12.85
C GLN A 54 1.64 16.50 -13.48
N SER A 55 0.55 16.65 -12.72
CA SER A 55 -0.80 16.30 -13.16
C SER A 55 -1.51 17.52 -13.74
N SER A 56 -2.34 17.25 -14.75
CA SER A 56 -3.18 18.27 -15.38
C SER A 56 -4.65 17.96 -15.15
N TYR A 57 -5.46 19.01 -15.06
CA TYR A 57 -6.90 18.88 -15.25
C TYR A 57 -7.17 18.44 -16.68
N ILE A 58 -7.97 17.39 -16.84
CA ILE A 58 -8.37 16.86 -18.15
C ILE A 58 -9.88 16.80 -18.30
N TRP A 59 -10.34 16.91 -19.55
CA TRP A 59 -11.71 16.66 -19.95
C TRP A 59 -11.81 16.13 -21.39
N THR A 60 -12.94 16.37 -22.05
CA THR A 60 -13.29 15.88 -23.39
C THR A 60 -13.05 16.88 -24.51
N GLY A 61 -12.71 18.14 -24.22
CA GLY A 61 -12.67 19.22 -25.20
C GLY A 61 -14.07 19.64 -25.70
N GLU A 62 -15.09 19.47 -24.85
CA GLU A 62 -16.44 20.03 -25.05
C GLU A 62 -16.61 21.39 -24.41
N GLN A 63 -15.57 21.89 -23.71
CA GLN A 63 -15.61 23.15 -23.02
C GLN A 63 -15.72 24.33 -23.97
N THR A 64 -16.34 25.39 -23.46
CA THR A 64 -16.45 26.66 -24.16
C THR A 64 -15.89 27.79 -23.30
N GLY A 65 -15.11 28.67 -23.92
CA GLY A 65 -14.56 29.85 -23.27
C GLY A 65 -13.41 29.54 -22.31
N THR A 66 -13.02 30.52 -21.52
CA THR A 66 -11.91 30.45 -20.56
C THR A 66 -12.30 29.89 -19.20
N ASP A 67 -13.60 29.69 -18.97
CA ASP A 67 -14.14 29.32 -17.65
C ASP A 67 -14.31 27.80 -17.50
N HIS A 68 -13.79 27.02 -18.47
CA HIS A 68 -13.87 25.55 -18.50
C HIS A 68 -15.28 24.98 -18.38
N THR A 69 -16.31 25.76 -18.71
CA THR A 69 -17.71 25.34 -18.66
C THR A 69 -17.96 24.24 -19.68
N ALA A 70 -18.52 23.11 -19.22
CA ALA A 70 -18.78 21.94 -20.05
C ALA A 70 -20.28 21.57 -20.04
N PRO A 71 -20.75 20.78 -21.03
CA PRO A 71 -22.10 20.20 -20.98
C PRO A 71 -22.33 19.36 -19.73
N LEU A 72 -23.58 19.34 -19.26
CA LEU A 72 -23.97 18.50 -18.13
C LEU A 72 -23.96 17.01 -18.51
N GLY A 73 -23.68 16.17 -17.52
CA GLY A 73 -23.72 14.72 -17.63
C GLY A 73 -22.36 14.04 -17.47
N ALA A 74 -22.38 12.72 -17.55
CA ALA A 74 -21.21 11.88 -17.31
C ALA A 74 -20.29 11.79 -18.54
N ARG A 75 -18.98 11.77 -18.31
CA ARG A 75 -17.93 11.48 -19.30
C ARG A 75 -16.94 10.47 -18.72
N PRO A 76 -16.59 9.40 -19.46
CA PRO A 76 -15.61 8.42 -18.99
C PRO A 76 -14.18 8.82 -19.33
N PHE A 77 -13.25 8.45 -18.46
CA PHE A 77 -11.81 8.55 -18.66
C PHE A 77 -11.20 7.17 -18.39
N ARG A 78 -10.38 6.67 -19.31
CA ARG A 78 -9.69 5.38 -19.17
C ARG A 78 -8.20 5.54 -19.37
N ARG A 79 -7.45 4.80 -18.54
CA ARG A 79 -6.00 4.69 -18.63
C ARG A 79 -5.56 3.27 -18.34
N GLU A 80 -4.89 2.66 -19.31
CA GLU A 80 -4.21 1.39 -19.13
C GLU A 80 -2.94 1.60 -18.29
N ILE A 81 -2.73 0.73 -17.31
CA ILE A 81 -1.53 0.73 -16.47
C ILE A 81 -0.41 0.01 -17.25
N PRO A 82 0.75 0.65 -17.45
CA PRO A 82 1.88 0.02 -18.11
C PRO A 82 2.28 -1.29 -17.43
N SER A 83 2.57 -2.30 -18.24
CA SER A 83 3.04 -3.59 -17.74
C SER A 83 3.91 -4.26 -18.79
N SER A 84 4.79 -5.16 -18.35
CA SER A 84 5.55 -6.05 -19.21
C SER A 84 5.78 -7.38 -18.50
N SER A 85 6.24 -8.39 -19.23
CA SER A 85 6.56 -9.72 -18.68
C SER A 85 7.58 -9.72 -17.54
N THR A 86 8.33 -8.64 -17.35
CA THR A 86 9.34 -8.50 -16.28
C THR A 86 9.01 -7.38 -15.29
N LYS A 87 7.93 -6.64 -15.52
CA LYS A 87 7.51 -5.47 -14.74
C LYS A 87 5.99 -5.55 -14.59
N CYS A 88 5.54 -6.35 -13.62
CA CYS A 88 4.14 -6.65 -13.40
C CYS A 88 3.57 -5.76 -12.29
N PRO A 89 2.48 -5.01 -12.53
CA PRO A 89 1.93 -4.11 -11.54
C PRO A 89 1.19 -4.88 -10.45
N VAL A 90 1.41 -4.53 -9.18
CA VAL A 90 0.86 -5.24 -8.01
C VAL A 90 -0.05 -4.37 -7.16
N CYS A 91 0.25 -3.07 -7.06
CA CYS A 91 -0.48 -2.15 -6.20
C CYS A 91 -0.56 -0.78 -6.83
N ALA A 92 -1.66 -0.06 -6.60
CA ALA A 92 -1.80 1.33 -6.96
C ALA A 92 -2.19 2.16 -5.73
N THR A 93 -1.45 3.24 -5.45
CA THR A 93 -1.90 4.36 -4.61
C THR A 93 -2.42 5.47 -5.52
N ILE A 94 -3.66 5.89 -5.32
CA ILE A 94 -4.35 6.84 -6.20
C ILE A 94 -4.78 8.04 -5.39
N ILE A 95 -4.31 9.25 -5.73
CA ILE A 95 -4.94 10.51 -5.29
C ILE A 95 -5.76 11.09 -6.44
N VAL A 96 -6.99 11.52 -6.15
CA VAL A 96 -7.93 11.99 -7.19
C VAL A 96 -8.88 13.07 -6.68
N ALA A 97 -9.17 14.04 -7.54
CA ALA A 97 -10.22 15.04 -7.38
C ALA A 97 -10.88 15.31 -8.73
N CYS A 98 -12.13 15.77 -8.72
CA CYS A 98 -12.88 16.02 -9.94
C CYS A 98 -14.03 16.98 -9.68
N ASP A 99 -14.43 17.69 -10.73
CA ASP A 99 -15.57 18.61 -10.71
C ASP A 99 -16.71 18.00 -11.56
N ASP A 100 -17.81 17.50 -10.99
CA ASP A 100 -18.22 17.58 -9.57
C ASP A 100 -17.99 16.28 -8.76
N GLN A 101 -18.34 15.14 -9.36
CA GLN A 101 -18.32 13.82 -8.71
C GLN A 101 -17.82 12.76 -9.68
N CYS A 102 -16.97 11.87 -9.19
CA CYS A 102 -16.37 10.87 -10.07
C CYS A 102 -16.14 9.51 -9.41
N PRO A 103 -17.04 8.54 -9.61
CA PRO A 103 -16.77 7.14 -9.33
C PRO A 103 -15.46 6.67 -9.96
N VAL A 104 -14.64 5.99 -9.17
CA VAL A 104 -13.31 5.51 -9.53
C VAL A 104 -13.32 3.99 -9.58
N PHE A 105 -12.81 3.45 -10.68
CA PHE A 105 -12.79 2.02 -10.97
C PHE A 105 -11.38 1.52 -11.26
N VAL A 106 -11.07 0.34 -10.75
CA VAL A 106 -9.88 -0.43 -11.10
C VAL A 106 -10.35 -1.80 -11.55
N ASN A 107 -10.00 -2.18 -12.78
CA ASN A 107 -10.31 -3.50 -13.35
C ASN A 107 -11.80 -3.88 -13.28
N GLY A 108 -12.70 -2.91 -13.42
CA GLY A 108 -14.14 -3.12 -13.35
C GLY A 108 -14.76 -2.93 -11.96
N ALA A 109 -13.97 -3.04 -10.89
CA ALA A 109 -14.44 -2.83 -9.51
C ALA A 109 -14.44 -1.34 -9.16
N GLN A 110 -15.54 -0.83 -8.59
CA GLN A 110 -15.58 0.53 -8.07
C GLN A 110 -14.90 0.57 -6.70
N ILE A 111 -13.79 1.31 -6.60
CA ILE A 111 -13.00 1.41 -5.36
C ILE A 111 -13.43 2.60 -4.50
N GLY A 112 -14.16 3.56 -5.09
CA GLY A 112 -14.65 4.73 -4.40
C GLY A 112 -15.13 5.83 -5.34
N ALA A 113 -15.04 7.09 -4.89
CA ALA A 113 -15.41 8.26 -5.67
C ALA A 113 -14.57 9.47 -5.26
N GLY A 114 -14.11 10.24 -6.26
CA GLY A 114 -13.55 11.57 -6.06
C GLY A 114 -14.62 12.61 -5.74
N ARG A 115 -14.15 13.79 -5.36
CA ARG A 115 -14.97 14.95 -4.99
C ARG A 115 -14.33 16.24 -5.53
N GLY A 116 -15.09 17.33 -5.45
CA GLY A 116 -14.68 18.66 -5.87
C GLY A 116 -13.27 19.05 -5.38
N PRO A 117 -12.40 19.65 -6.22
CA PRO A 117 -11.05 20.07 -5.84
C PRO A 117 -10.98 20.94 -4.58
N GLY A 118 -11.95 21.84 -4.40
CA GLY A 118 -12.06 22.68 -3.20
C GLY A 118 -12.30 21.92 -1.89
N GLN A 119 -12.76 20.67 -1.97
CA GLN A 119 -12.93 19.76 -0.81
C GLN A 119 -11.67 18.91 -0.55
N GLY A 120 -10.63 19.06 -1.37
CA GLY A 120 -9.40 18.28 -1.33
C GLY A 120 -9.54 16.90 -1.95
N ALA A 121 -8.42 16.33 -2.38
CA ALA A 121 -8.38 15.00 -3.00
C ALA A 121 -8.72 13.87 -2.02
N VAL A 122 -9.14 12.73 -2.57
CA VAL A 122 -9.27 11.45 -1.86
C VAL A 122 -8.11 10.54 -2.23
N VAL A 123 -7.78 9.60 -1.34
CA VAL A 123 -6.78 8.56 -1.58
C VAL A 123 -7.46 7.19 -1.58
N TYR A 124 -7.03 6.33 -2.51
CA TYR A 124 -7.35 4.90 -2.52
C TYR A 124 -6.09 4.07 -2.69
N THR A 125 -6.11 2.85 -2.16
CA THR A 125 -5.11 1.81 -2.44
C THR A 125 -5.84 0.62 -3.05
N ALA A 126 -5.39 0.15 -4.22
CA ALA A 126 -6.03 -0.94 -4.95
C ALA A 126 -5.00 -2.02 -5.32
N GLY A 127 -5.41 -3.29 -5.18
CA GLY A 127 -4.66 -4.42 -5.70
C GLY A 127 -4.79 -4.50 -7.22
N LEU A 128 -3.69 -4.90 -7.89
CA LEU A 128 -3.62 -5.08 -9.34
C LEU A 128 -3.34 -6.54 -9.67
N TYR A 129 -3.59 -6.93 -10.92
CA TYR A 129 -3.36 -8.30 -11.40
C TYR A 129 -2.01 -8.38 -12.13
N PRO A 130 -0.99 -9.03 -11.55
CA PRO A 130 0.37 -8.99 -12.10
C PRO A 130 0.45 -9.56 -13.53
N ASP A 131 -0.32 -10.61 -13.80
CA ASP A 131 -0.28 -11.36 -15.05
C ASP A 131 -1.36 -10.92 -16.06
N SER A 132 -1.93 -9.73 -15.88
CA SER A 132 -3.04 -9.26 -16.70
C SER A 132 -2.98 -7.78 -17.00
N LYS A 133 -3.68 -7.36 -18.05
CA LYS A 133 -3.92 -5.95 -18.31
C LYS A 133 -4.66 -5.35 -17.12
N ASN A 134 -4.17 -4.22 -16.64
CA ASN A 134 -4.83 -3.45 -15.60
C ASN A 134 -5.30 -2.12 -16.18
N VAL A 135 -6.52 -1.72 -15.83
CA VAL A 135 -7.10 -0.47 -16.30
C VAL A 135 -7.71 0.30 -15.16
N PHE A 136 -7.40 1.58 -15.16
CA PHE A 136 -8.05 2.57 -14.32
C PHE A 136 -9.12 3.30 -15.13
N GLY A 137 -10.31 3.42 -14.54
CA GLY A 137 -11.46 4.09 -15.14
C GLY A 137 -12.06 5.11 -14.19
N ILE A 138 -12.41 6.30 -14.69
CA ILE A 138 -13.16 7.30 -13.93
C ILE A 138 -14.35 7.78 -14.76
N SER A 139 -15.55 7.83 -14.17
CA SER A 139 -16.70 8.49 -14.78
C SER A 139 -16.94 9.80 -14.07
N VAL A 140 -16.68 10.93 -14.70
CA VAL A 140 -16.93 12.24 -14.07
C VAL A 140 -18.28 12.77 -14.51
N SER A 141 -19.13 13.11 -13.55
CA SER A 141 -20.44 13.71 -13.79
C SER A 141 -20.37 15.21 -13.54
N ASN A 142 -20.48 16.00 -14.61
CA ASN A 142 -20.67 17.44 -14.50
C ASN A 142 -22.15 17.73 -14.22
N THR A 143 -22.42 18.38 -13.10
CA THR A 143 -23.77 18.76 -12.67
C THR A 143 -24.00 20.27 -12.77
N VAL A 144 -22.92 21.06 -12.83
CA VAL A 144 -22.99 22.51 -13.00
C VAL A 144 -21.64 23.08 -13.45
N GLY A 145 -21.67 24.07 -14.36
CA GLY A 145 -20.51 24.91 -14.63
C GLY A 145 -19.30 24.16 -15.20
N SER A 146 -18.15 24.34 -14.58
CA SER A 146 -16.85 23.84 -15.04
C SER A 146 -16.70 22.34 -14.79
N ALA A 147 -15.97 21.65 -15.66
CA ALA A 147 -15.70 20.22 -15.49
C ALA A 147 -14.22 19.91 -15.66
N GLY A 148 -13.70 19.04 -14.81
CA GLY A 148 -12.29 18.66 -14.84
C GLY A 148 -12.00 17.46 -13.94
N LEU A 149 -11.02 16.66 -14.36
CA LEU A 149 -10.49 15.53 -13.60
C LEU A 149 -9.00 15.73 -13.36
N ILE A 150 -8.53 15.51 -12.14
CA ILE A 150 -7.11 15.45 -11.83
C ILE A 150 -6.80 14.23 -10.96
N ALA A 151 -5.77 13.47 -11.34
CA ALA A 151 -5.32 12.31 -10.57
C ALA A 151 -3.81 12.10 -10.68
N THR A 152 -3.24 11.51 -9.63
CA THR A 152 -1.89 10.95 -9.63
C THR A 152 -1.98 9.53 -9.09
N ILE A 153 -1.39 8.58 -9.81
CA ILE A 153 -1.44 7.16 -9.51
C ILE A 153 0.00 6.66 -9.42
N LEU A 154 0.42 6.24 -8.24
CA LEU A 154 1.68 5.55 -8.05
C LEU A 154 1.43 4.04 -8.15
N VAL A 155 2.09 3.40 -9.11
CA VAL A 155 2.03 1.96 -9.34
C VAL A 155 3.30 1.30 -8.81
N ASP A 156 3.12 0.29 -7.98
CA ASP A 156 4.19 -0.57 -7.48
C ASP A 156 4.27 -1.83 -8.35
N TYR A 157 5.49 -2.28 -8.63
CA TYR A 157 5.74 -3.44 -9.49
C TYR A 157 6.45 -4.57 -8.75
N THR A 158 6.33 -5.79 -9.26
CA THR A 158 6.97 -7.02 -8.73
C THR A 158 8.50 -6.96 -8.69
N ASP A 159 9.13 -6.12 -9.51
CA ASP A 159 10.58 -5.91 -9.53
C ASP A 159 11.08 -4.89 -8.49
N GLY A 160 10.16 -4.40 -7.63
CA GLY A 160 10.42 -3.39 -6.61
C GLY A 160 10.43 -1.95 -7.12
N THR A 161 10.29 -1.72 -8.43
CA THR A 161 10.22 -0.37 -9.01
C THR A 161 8.85 0.27 -8.82
N THR A 162 8.78 1.57 -9.11
CA THR A 162 7.53 2.34 -9.17
C THR A 162 7.39 3.08 -10.49
N GLU A 163 6.16 3.45 -10.81
CA GLU A 163 5.86 4.38 -11.89
C GLU A 163 4.70 5.29 -11.49
N THR A 164 4.81 6.58 -11.80
CA THR A 164 3.75 7.54 -11.58
C THR A 164 3.01 7.79 -12.88
N ILE A 165 1.71 7.56 -12.87
CA ILE A 165 0.78 7.89 -13.95
C ILE A 165 -0.01 9.12 -13.51
N VAL A 166 -0.06 10.15 -14.35
CA VAL A 166 -0.77 11.40 -14.08
C VAL A 166 -1.90 11.58 -15.07
N THR A 167 -2.89 12.41 -14.73
CA THR A 167 -3.88 12.87 -15.71
C THR A 167 -3.25 13.83 -16.71
N ASP A 168 -3.32 13.45 -17.99
CA ASP A 168 -2.78 14.17 -19.13
C ASP A 168 -3.51 13.75 -20.42
N SER A 169 -3.02 14.19 -21.59
CA SER A 169 -3.60 13.85 -22.90
C SER A 169 -3.43 12.39 -23.32
N THR A 170 -2.70 11.56 -22.56
CA THR A 170 -2.57 10.12 -22.84
C THR A 170 -3.75 9.30 -22.31
N TRP A 171 -4.67 9.94 -21.60
CA TRP A 171 -5.94 9.36 -21.18
C TRP A 171 -6.91 9.33 -22.34
N LYS A 172 -7.78 8.32 -22.35
CA LYS A 172 -8.83 8.17 -23.35
C LYS A 172 -10.18 8.59 -22.80
N THR A 173 -11.00 9.22 -23.62
CA THR A 173 -12.34 9.68 -23.25
C THR A 173 -13.34 9.62 -24.41
N LEU A 174 -14.60 9.95 -24.11
CA LEU A 174 -15.70 10.07 -25.06
C LEU A 174 -16.49 11.34 -24.77
N LYS A 175 -17.04 11.98 -25.81
CA LYS A 175 -18.02 13.08 -25.71
C LYS A 175 -19.45 12.57 -25.47
N SER A 176 -19.59 11.51 -24.68
CA SER A 176 -20.85 10.83 -24.40
C SER A 176 -20.77 10.05 -23.09
N VAL A 177 -21.91 9.56 -22.62
CA VAL A 177 -21.94 8.57 -21.54
C VAL A 177 -21.19 7.30 -21.94
N ALA A 178 -20.63 6.62 -20.94
CA ALA A 178 -19.82 5.43 -21.15
C ALA A 178 -20.69 4.22 -21.59
N PRO A 179 -20.22 3.41 -22.55
CA PRO A 179 -20.89 2.16 -22.93
C PRO A 179 -20.81 1.11 -21.81
N GLY A 180 -21.67 0.10 -21.84
CA GLY A 180 -21.63 -1.01 -20.88
C GLY A 180 -20.28 -1.75 -20.90
N GLY A 181 -19.80 -2.16 -19.72
CA GLY A 181 -18.53 -2.90 -19.58
C GLY A 181 -17.27 -2.06 -19.78
N TRP A 182 -17.40 -0.74 -19.98
CA TRP A 182 -16.28 0.15 -20.28
C TRP A 182 -15.19 0.15 -19.22
N THR A 183 -15.42 -0.30 -17.98
CA THR A 183 -14.43 -0.35 -16.90
C THR A 183 -13.56 -1.61 -16.94
N SER A 184 -13.97 -2.66 -17.65
CA SER A 184 -13.27 -3.95 -17.74
C SER A 184 -11.91 -3.83 -18.44
N PRO A 185 -10.85 -4.53 -18.01
CA PRO A 185 -9.59 -4.60 -18.75
C PRO A 185 -9.72 -5.12 -20.18
N SER A 186 -10.75 -5.92 -20.47
CA SER A 186 -11.01 -6.49 -21.79
C SER A 186 -11.73 -5.55 -22.75
N PHE A 187 -12.14 -4.36 -22.31
CA PHE A 187 -12.86 -3.40 -23.14
C PHE A 187 -11.92 -2.74 -24.15
N ASP A 188 -12.35 -2.68 -25.42
CA ASP A 188 -11.63 -2.02 -26.50
C ASP A 188 -11.98 -0.52 -26.56
N ASP A 189 -11.03 0.31 -26.14
CA ASP A 189 -11.11 1.77 -26.21
C ASP A 189 -10.30 2.36 -27.38
N SER A 190 -9.96 1.56 -28.41
CA SER A 190 -9.21 2.04 -29.58
C SER A 190 -9.90 3.18 -30.34
N ALA A 191 -11.24 3.21 -30.31
CA ALA A 191 -12.04 4.27 -30.94
C ALA A 191 -12.26 5.52 -30.07
N TRP A 192 -11.77 5.52 -28.81
CA TRP A 192 -11.91 6.66 -27.91
C TRP A 192 -10.91 7.76 -28.27
N ILE A 193 -11.30 9.01 -28.05
CA ILE A 193 -10.44 10.16 -28.30
C ILE A 193 -9.46 10.36 -27.14
N ALA A 194 -8.36 11.05 -27.39
CA ALA A 194 -7.51 11.56 -26.32
C ALA A 194 -8.26 12.59 -25.47
N ALA A 195 -7.97 12.63 -24.17
CA ALA A 195 -8.46 13.66 -23.28
C ALA A 195 -7.82 15.01 -23.61
N ASP A 196 -8.61 16.08 -23.50
CA ASP A 196 -8.12 17.45 -23.64
C ASP A 196 -7.55 17.95 -22.31
N VAL A 197 -6.46 18.71 -22.37
CA VAL A 197 -5.79 19.25 -21.18
C VAL A 197 -6.32 20.65 -20.90
N GLU A 198 -7.05 20.79 -19.80
CA GLU A 198 -7.65 22.05 -19.36
C GLU A 198 -6.63 22.97 -18.68
N GLY A 199 -5.60 22.39 -18.08
CA GLY A 199 -4.50 23.14 -17.49
C GLY A 199 -3.77 22.37 -16.41
N SER A 200 -2.69 22.97 -15.90
CA SER A 200 -1.91 22.40 -14.79
C SER A 200 -2.72 22.26 -13.50
N SER A 201 -2.15 21.60 -12.49
CA SER A 201 -2.75 21.48 -11.15
C SER A 201 -3.06 22.81 -10.45
N THR A 202 -2.61 23.95 -10.94
CA THR A 202 -2.94 25.28 -10.38
C THR A 202 -3.97 26.04 -11.21
N ALA A 203 -4.56 25.42 -12.23
CA ALA A 203 -5.49 26.08 -13.14
C ALA A 203 -6.75 26.55 -12.41
N SER A 204 -7.22 27.74 -12.78
CA SER A 204 -8.52 28.27 -12.38
C SER A 204 -9.63 27.52 -13.12
N PRO A 205 -10.79 27.25 -12.50
CA PRO A 205 -11.24 27.72 -11.18
C PRO A 205 -10.79 26.85 -10.00
N TRP A 206 -10.12 25.72 -10.24
CA TRP A 206 -9.98 24.66 -9.25
C TRP A 206 -8.83 24.86 -8.26
N GLY A 207 -7.66 25.32 -8.74
CA GLY A 207 -6.42 25.31 -7.97
C GLY A 207 -5.95 23.89 -7.61
N THR A 208 -4.91 23.79 -6.78
CA THR A 208 -4.35 22.48 -6.41
C THR A 208 -5.15 21.84 -5.27
N PRO A 209 -5.72 20.62 -5.46
CA PRO A 209 -6.45 19.95 -4.38
C PRO A 209 -5.55 19.67 -3.17
N ARG A 210 -6.08 19.88 -1.95
CA ARG A 210 -5.38 19.49 -0.72
C ARG A 210 -5.18 17.98 -0.68
N LEU A 211 -3.98 17.52 -0.31
CA LEU A 211 -3.70 16.10 -0.14
C LEU A 211 -4.41 15.51 1.09
N PRO A 212 -4.94 14.28 0.99
CA PRO A 212 -5.44 13.54 2.14
C PRO A 212 -4.29 12.89 2.93
N PRO A 213 -4.51 12.51 4.20
CA PRO A 213 -3.57 11.66 4.92
C PRO A 213 -3.48 10.27 4.28
N ALA A 214 -2.35 9.59 4.43
CA ALA A 214 -2.12 8.25 3.87
C ALA A 214 -3.12 7.20 4.38
N ILE A 215 -3.49 7.29 5.66
CA ILE A 215 -4.62 6.60 6.29
C ILE A 215 -5.27 7.60 7.25
N ASN A 216 -6.59 7.59 7.37
CA ASN A 216 -7.27 8.41 8.36
C ASN A 216 -7.10 7.80 9.77
N MET A 217 -6.25 8.40 10.61
CA MET A 217 -5.91 7.87 11.94
C MET A 217 -6.77 8.42 13.09
N THR A 218 -7.83 9.19 12.80
CA THR A 218 -8.61 9.89 13.85
C THR A 218 -9.23 8.94 14.87
N THR A 219 -9.53 7.70 14.48
CA THR A 219 -10.12 6.66 15.35
C THR A 219 -9.11 5.66 15.89
N ALA A 220 -7.85 5.73 15.48
CA ALA A 220 -6.82 4.80 15.96
C ALA A 220 -6.54 5.04 17.45
N ALA A 221 -6.40 3.98 18.23
CA ALA A 221 -6.09 4.07 19.67
C ALA A 221 -4.63 3.73 19.95
N TRP A 222 -4.05 4.36 20.97
CA TRP A 222 -2.73 3.97 21.49
C TRP A 222 -2.86 2.68 22.33
N LEU A 223 -1.95 1.71 22.12
CA LEU A 223 -1.85 0.45 22.85
C LEU A 223 -0.72 0.49 23.86
N GLN A 224 -0.94 0.02 25.08
CA GLN A 224 0.11 -0.21 26.06
C GLN A 224 0.25 -1.71 26.40
N THR A 225 1.41 -2.09 26.91
CA THR A 225 1.55 -3.38 27.60
C THR A 225 0.72 -3.38 28.89
N ASN A 226 0.35 -4.57 29.39
CA ASN A 226 -0.42 -4.71 30.63
C ASN A 226 0.46 -4.82 31.90
N GLU A 227 1.74 -4.45 31.79
CA GLU A 227 2.70 -4.51 32.89
C GLU A 227 2.28 -3.61 34.05
N SER A 228 2.11 -4.22 35.23
CA SER A 228 1.85 -3.49 36.47
C SER A 228 3.14 -2.85 36.94
N VAL A 229 3.11 -1.53 37.05
CA VAL A 229 4.28 -0.73 37.38
C VAL A 229 4.00 0.02 38.66
N SER A 230 4.73 -0.32 39.72
CA SER A 230 4.56 0.21 41.08
C SER A 230 4.76 1.73 41.19
N SER A 231 5.19 2.39 40.11
CA SER A 231 5.40 3.83 39.99
C SER A 231 4.76 4.46 38.74
N GLY A 232 3.82 3.77 38.08
CA GLY A 232 3.16 4.29 36.87
C GLY A 232 3.99 4.24 35.58
N SER A 233 5.24 3.76 35.63
CA SER A 233 6.24 3.75 34.55
C SER A 233 6.55 2.35 34.00
N ALA A 234 6.41 2.07 32.69
CA ALA A 234 6.74 0.74 32.14
C ALA A 234 8.24 0.42 32.21
N PRO A 235 8.62 -0.87 32.29
CA PRO A 235 10.02 -1.24 32.28
C PRO A 235 10.69 -0.77 30.98
N ARG A 236 11.94 -0.29 31.10
CA ARG A 236 12.78 0.00 29.93
C ARG A 236 12.96 -1.27 29.09
N GLY A 237 13.09 -1.07 27.79
CA GLY A 237 13.45 -2.11 26.84
C GLY A 237 12.39 -2.39 25.78
N HIS A 238 12.58 -3.49 25.10
CA HIS A 238 11.81 -3.89 23.94
C HIS A 238 10.55 -4.67 24.33
N ARG A 239 9.44 -4.41 23.64
CA ARG A 239 8.17 -5.13 23.78
C ARG A 239 7.61 -5.42 22.39
N PRO A 240 7.25 -6.69 22.11
CA PRO A 240 6.64 -7.03 20.85
C PRO A 240 5.15 -6.70 20.84
N PHE A 241 4.65 -6.23 19.71
CA PHE A 241 3.22 -6.20 19.38
C PHE A 241 3.01 -6.96 18.10
N ARG A 242 1.90 -7.68 17.98
CA ARG A 242 1.54 -8.36 16.74
C ARG A 242 0.05 -8.46 16.54
N LYS A 243 -0.35 -8.51 15.28
CA LYS A 243 -1.71 -8.88 14.88
C LYS A 243 -1.67 -9.66 13.57
N THR A 244 -2.46 -10.73 13.55
CA THR A 244 -2.73 -11.54 12.37
C THR A 244 -3.98 -11.02 11.67
N PHE A 245 -3.89 -10.85 10.37
CA PHE A 245 -4.97 -10.45 9.48
C PHE A 245 -5.23 -11.61 8.53
N THR A 246 -6.43 -12.19 8.61
CA THR A 246 -6.87 -13.26 7.72
C THR A 246 -7.81 -12.66 6.69
N SER A 247 -7.58 -12.96 5.42
CA SER A 247 -8.45 -12.50 4.35
C SER A 247 -9.88 -13.04 4.54
N PRO A 248 -10.91 -12.20 4.36
CA PRO A 248 -12.29 -12.68 4.37
C PRO A 248 -12.52 -13.74 3.30
N TYR A 249 -13.47 -14.66 3.55
CA TYR A 249 -13.80 -15.70 2.58
C TYR A 249 -14.12 -15.11 1.19
N GLY A 250 -13.45 -15.65 0.17
CA GLY A 250 -13.59 -15.20 -1.23
C GLY A 250 -12.74 -13.99 -1.61
N LYS A 251 -11.96 -13.42 -0.67
CA LYS A 251 -10.98 -12.37 -0.94
C LYS A 251 -9.57 -12.88 -0.76
N ALA A 252 -8.65 -12.34 -1.54
CA ALA A 252 -7.22 -12.52 -1.38
C ALA A 252 -6.57 -11.16 -1.16
N ALA A 253 -5.77 -11.01 -0.11
CA ALA A 253 -4.98 -9.80 0.11
C ALA A 253 -3.92 -9.68 -1.00
N VAL A 254 -3.68 -8.45 -1.46
CA VAL A 254 -2.74 -8.18 -2.56
C VAL A 254 -1.62 -7.28 -2.08
N CYS A 255 -1.97 -6.11 -1.55
CA CYS A 255 -1.03 -5.09 -1.09
C CYS A 255 -1.68 -4.23 0.00
N GLY A 256 -0.94 -3.29 0.57
CA GLY A 256 -1.45 -2.46 1.64
C GLY A 256 -0.58 -1.28 2.03
N LYS A 257 -0.99 -0.61 3.09
CA LYS A 257 -0.23 0.45 3.76
C LYS A 257 -0.24 0.23 5.27
N VAL A 258 0.88 0.56 5.93
CA VAL A 258 0.94 0.64 7.39
C VAL A 258 1.31 2.06 7.78
N VAL A 259 0.46 2.72 8.56
CA VAL A 259 0.77 4.00 9.21
C VAL A 259 0.91 3.74 10.70
N LEU A 260 2.05 4.04 11.28
CA LEU A 260 2.25 3.80 12.72
C LEU A 260 3.18 4.81 13.39
N SER A 261 3.10 4.82 14.71
CA SER A 261 4.11 5.42 15.57
C SER A 261 4.18 4.71 16.93
N VAL A 262 5.31 4.86 17.61
CA VAL A 262 5.59 4.26 18.92
C VAL A 262 6.34 5.27 19.78
N GLU A 263 6.05 5.26 21.09
CA GLU A 263 6.89 5.88 22.10
C GLU A 263 7.80 4.81 22.73
N ASP A 264 9.13 4.82 22.55
CA ASP A 264 9.95 5.87 21.92
C ASP A 264 10.39 5.57 20.49
N SER A 265 10.58 4.29 20.15
CA SER A 265 11.06 3.87 18.82
C SER A 265 10.57 2.48 18.47
N TYR A 266 10.69 2.10 17.20
CA TYR A 266 10.22 0.81 16.74
C TYR A 266 10.98 0.26 15.55
N THR A 267 10.86 -1.06 15.38
CA THR A 267 11.07 -1.75 14.09
C THR A 267 9.75 -2.42 13.69
N LEU A 268 9.31 -2.15 12.47
CA LEU A 268 8.11 -2.72 11.85
C LEU A 268 8.49 -3.92 10.99
N TYR A 269 7.69 -4.97 11.11
CA TYR A 269 7.78 -6.19 10.32
C TYR A 269 6.43 -6.54 9.71
N VAL A 270 6.47 -7.11 8.51
CA VAL A 270 5.32 -7.76 7.88
C VAL A 270 5.76 -9.12 7.37
N ASN A 271 5.08 -10.19 7.79
CA ASN A 271 5.39 -11.58 7.42
C ASN A 271 6.88 -11.92 7.56
N GLY A 272 7.45 -11.59 8.72
CA GLY A 272 8.86 -11.85 9.00
C GLY A 272 9.86 -10.87 8.38
N LYS A 273 9.43 -10.02 7.44
CA LYS A 273 10.32 -9.08 6.75
C LYS A 273 10.37 -7.74 7.46
N THR A 274 11.58 -7.22 7.69
CA THR A 274 11.77 -5.85 8.19
C THR A 274 11.31 -4.85 7.13
N ILE A 275 10.33 -4.03 7.50
CA ILE A 275 9.81 -2.96 6.63
C ILE A 275 10.51 -1.64 6.91
N GLY A 276 10.63 -1.27 8.18
CA GLY A 276 11.23 0.02 8.53
C GLY A 276 11.41 0.23 10.03
N THR A 277 12.06 1.33 10.37
CA THR A 277 12.30 1.75 11.74
C THR A 277 11.89 3.20 11.93
N GLY A 278 11.44 3.55 13.13
CA GLY A 278 11.05 4.90 13.47
C GLY A 278 11.27 5.24 14.93
N SER A 279 11.16 6.53 15.23
CA SER A 279 11.27 7.06 16.58
C SER A 279 10.45 8.32 16.75
N GLY A 280 9.94 8.55 17.96
CA GLY A 280 9.11 9.69 18.31
C GLY A 280 7.65 9.43 17.98
N TRP A 281 6.78 9.76 18.94
CA TRP A 281 5.35 9.47 18.87
C TRP A 281 4.53 10.57 18.15
N THR A 282 5.08 11.78 18.03
CA THR A 282 4.36 12.96 17.51
C THR A 282 4.27 13.02 15.99
N ALA A 283 5.09 12.25 15.27
CA ALA A 283 5.07 12.17 13.82
C ALA A 283 4.98 10.70 13.39
N MET A 284 3.84 10.32 12.83
CA MET A 284 3.65 8.97 12.29
C MET A 284 4.43 8.78 11.00
N GLN A 285 4.73 7.53 10.68
CA GLN A 285 5.33 7.16 9.40
C GLN A 285 4.40 6.23 8.66
N ALA A 286 4.37 6.37 7.34
CA ALA A 286 3.60 5.54 6.42
C ALA A 286 4.56 4.64 5.63
N TYR A 287 4.19 3.38 5.44
CA TYR A 287 4.94 2.39 4.66
C TYR A 287 4.01 1.71 3.66
N SER A 288 4.47 1.56 2.41
CA SER A 288 3.76 0.76 1.41
C SER A 288 4.19 -0.70 1.51
N ILE A 289 3.21 -1.60 1.48
CA ILE A 289 3.40 -3.04 1.47
C ILE A 289 2.94 -3.54 0.09
N PRO A 290 3.82 -3.56 -0.92
CA PRO A 290 3.43 -3.83 -2.31
C PRO A 290 3.00 -5.28 -2.56
N GLN A 291 3.31 -6.19 -1.63
CA GLN A 291 2.95 -7.59 -1.72
C GLN A 291 2.58 -8.13 -0.34
N LEU A 292 1.39 -8.70 -0.25
CA LEU A 292 0.88 -9.45 0.89
C LEU A 292 0.70 -10.92 0.50
N ASP A 293 0.68 -11.79 1.50
CA ASP A 293 0.21 -13.16 1.32
C ASP A 293 -1.32 -13.15 1.09
N PRO A 294 -1.85 -13.94 0.14
CA PRO A 294 -3.28 -13.97 -0.17
C PRO A 294 -4.19 -14.25 1.02
N ASP A 295 -3.78 -15.13 1.93
CA ASP A 295 -4.68 -15.72 2.92
C ASP A 295 -4.45 -15.13 4.31
N MET A 296 -3.20 -14.95 4.71
CA MET A 296 -2.87 -14.54 6.07
C MET A 296 -1.61 -13.70 6.14
N ASN A 297 -1.70 -12.55 6.81
CA ASN A 297 -0.58 -11.64 7.01
C ASN A 297 -0.42 -11.29 8.48
N VAL A 298 0.83 -11.20 8.94
CA VAL A 298 1.17 -10.73 10.29
C VAL A 298 1.86 -9.39 10.19
N VAL A 299 1.33 -8.41 10.91
CA VAL A 299 2.04 -7.16 11.21
C VAL A 299 2.61 -7.29 12.62
N ALA A 300 3.92 -7.17 12.75
CA ALA A 300 4.61 -7.20 14.03
C ALA A 300 5.44 -5.93 14.24
N VAL A 301 5.49 -5.45 15.47
CA VAL A 301 6.24 -4.25 15.86
C VAL A 301 7.08 -4.57 17.07
N ASN A 302 8.39 -4.39 16.96
CA ASN A 302 9.27 -4.34 18.12
C ASN A 302 9.32 -2.90 18.61
N GLY A 303 8.52 -2.56 19.63
CA GLY A 303 8.56 -1.24 20.25
C GLY A 303 9.64 -1.19 21.33
N ALA A 304 10.45 -0.14 21.32
CA ALA A 304 11.51 0.08 22.30
C ALA A 304 11.24 1.35 23.11
N ASN A 305 11.17 1.17 24.43
CA ASN A 305 11.13 2.26 25.39
C ASN A 305 12.53 2.48 25.96
N VAL A 306 13.11 3.66 25.68
CA VAL A 306 14.42 4.06 26.21
C VAL A 306 14.28 4.93 27.46
N ARG A 307 13.07 5.41 27.75
CA ARG A 307 12.76 6.24 28.92
C ARG A 307 12.39 5.38 30.12
N ALA A 308 12.74 5.86 31.32
CA ALA A 308 12.37 5.15 32.55
C ALA A 308 10.87 5.25 32.88
N ASN A 309 10.12 6.10 32.17
CA ASN A 309 8.76 6.50 32.53
C ASN A 309 7.74 6.48 31.37
N SER A 310 8.12 5.96 30.20
CA SER A 310 7.14 5.75 29.11
C SER A 310 6.49 4.38 29.23
N ARG A 311 5.27 4.20 28.71
CA ARG A 311 4.70 2.89 28.44
C ARG A 311 4.83 2.69 26.94
N VAL A 312 5.14 1.48 26.46
CA VAL A 312 5.29 1.31 25.00
C VAL A 312 3.90 1.48 24.36
N TYR A 313 3.64 2.60 23.69
CA TYR A 313 2.27 3.08 23.41
C TYR A 313 1.66 2.75 22.03
N LEU A 314 2.39 2.17 21.07
CA LEU A 314 1.97 1.86 19.69
C LEU A 314 0.56 2.29 19.24
N ALA A 315 0.49 3.18 18.25
CA ALA A 315 -0.70 3.38 17.42
C ALA A 315 -0.40 3.00 15.97
N ALA A 316 -1.30 2.26 15.33
CA ALA A 316 -1.16 1.87 13.93
C ALA A 316 -2.49 1.77 13.20
N GLY A 317 -2.47 2.07 11.91
CA GLY A 317 -3.49 1.79 10.92
C GLY A 317 -2.88 0.90 9.84
N VAL A 318 -3.55 -0.21 9.54
CA VAL A 318 -3.15 -1.21 8.55
C VAL A 318 -4.25 -1.26 7.50
N LEU A 319 -3.97 -0.78 6.30
CA LEU A 319 -4.87 -0.88 5.15
C LEU A 319 -4.46 -2.10 4.32
N ILE A 320 -5.42 -2.98 4.01
CA ILE A 320 -5.26 -4.12 3.12
C ILE A 320 -6.18 -3.95 1.91
N ALA A 321 -5.61 -3.98 0.71
CA ALA A 321 -6.35 -4.03 -0.55
C ALA A 321 -6.45 -5.47 -1.04
N TYR A 322 -7.64 -5.84 -1.52
CA TYR A 322 -7.98 -7.20 -1.93
C TYR A 322 -8.13 -7.31 -3.45
N ASN A 323 -8.06 -8.54 -3.94
CA ASN A 323 -8.18 -8.90 -5.36
C ASN A 323 -9.54 -8.57 -6.01
N ASP A 324 -10.59 -8.32 -5.21
CA ASP A 324 -11.92 -7.92 -5.67
C ASP A 324 -12.05 -6.39 -5.85
N GLY A 325 -10.97 -5.65 -5.64
CA GLY A 325 -10.92 -4.18 -5.70
C GLY A 325 -11.36 -3.49 -4.42
N THR A 326 -11.83 -4.22 -3.41
CA THR A 326 -12.13 -3.63 -2.10
C THR A 326 -10.87 -3.43 -1.27
N SER A 327 -10.94 -2.56 -0.27
CA SER A 327 -9.90 -2.42 0.75
C SER A 327 -10.51 -2.26 2.13
N GLU A 328 -9.83 -2.72 3.16
CA GLU A 328 -10.24 -2.56 4.56
C GLU A 328 -9.10 -1.94 5.37
N THR A 329 -9.44 -1.11 6.36
CA THR A 329 -8.46 -0.53 7.29
C THR A 329 -8.73 -1.03 8.70
N TYR A 330 -7.70 -1.59 9.30
CA TYR A 330 -7.69 -2.06 10.68
C TYR A 330 -6.84 -1.12 11.52
N TYR A 331 -7.25 -0.90 12.76
CA TYR A 331 -6.49 -0.06 13.68
C TYR A 331 -5.95 -0.90 14.83
N THR A 332 -5.05 -0.28 15.58
CA THR A 332 -4.69 -0.72 16.92
C THR A 332 -5.91 -0.80 17.82
N ASP A 333 -6.13 -1.99 18.38
CA ASP A 333 -7.22 -2.33 19.28
C ASP A 333 -6.77 -3.40 20.29
N ALA A 334 -7.65 -3.82 21.20
CA ALA A 334 -7.33 -4.80 22.24
C ALA A 334 -7.07 -6.23 21.72
N SER A 335 -7.31 -6.52 20.42
CA SER A 335 -6.99 -7.84 19.84
C SER A 335 -5.54 -7.98 19.39
N TRP A 336 -4.79 -6.88 19.35
CA TRP A 336 -3.34 -6.94 19.20
C TRP A 336 -2.72 -7.64 20.40
N LYS A 337 -1.80 -8.58 20.16
CA LYS A 337 -1.12 -9.32 21.21
C LYS A 337 0.24 -8.72 21.52
N THR A 338 0.68 -8.86 22.77
CA THR A 338 1.97 -8.40 23.26
C THR A 338 2.54 -9.36 24.31
N LEU A 339 3.78 -9.11 24.75
CA LEU A 339 4.43 -9.80 25.86
C LEU A 339 5.01 -8.81 26.85
N ASN A 340 5.01 -9.20 28.12
CA ASN A 340 5.73 -8.51 29.20
C ASN A 340 7.19 -9.00 29.29
N ALA A 341 7.82 -9.17 28.12
CA ALA A 341 9.15 -9.71 27.95
C ALA A 341 9.77 -9.16 26.66
N LEU A 342 11.08 -9.39 26.50
CA LEU A 342 11.75 -9.09 25.24
C LEU A 342 11.12 -9.90 24.10
N PRO A 343 11.07 -9.36 22.87
CA PRO A 343 10.62 -10.11 21.70
C PRO A 343 11.40 -11.42 21.57
N PRO A 344 10.74 -12.60 21.56
CA PRO A 344 11.42 -13.85 21.26
C PRO A 344 11.92 -13.87 19.82
N ALA A 345 12.91 -14.70 19.52
CA ALA A 345 13.37 -14.87 18.14
C ALA A 345 12.21 -15.39 17.26
N GLY A 346 12.04 -14.80 16.07
CA GLY A 346 10.99 -15.18 15.14
C GLY A 346 9.59 -14.69 15.51
N PHE A 347 9.45 -13.79 16.50
CA PHE A 347 8.15 -13.21 16.86
C PHE A 347 7.46 -12.60 15.62
N GLU A 348 8.21 -12.00 14.71
CA GLU A 348 7.71 -11.38 13.49
C GLU A 348 7.16 -12.35 12.43
N GLN A 349 7.36 -13.67 12.58
CA GLN A 349 6.99 -14.67 11.58
C GLN A 349 5.49 -15.02 11.62
N PRO A 350 4.87 -15.37 10.48
CA PRO A 350 3.46 -15.79 10.43
C PRO A 350 3.12 -17.03 11.27
N ASP A 351 4.09 -17.92 11.49
CA ASP A 351 3.94 -19.18 12.22
C ASP A 351 4.35 -19.09 13.70
N ALA A 352 4.65 -17.89 14.20
CA ALA A 352 5.02 -17.68 15.59
C ALA A 352 3.86 -18.07 16.52
N ASP A 353 4.11 -18.99 17.46
CA ASP A 353 3.13 -19.36 18.48
C ASP A 353 2.90 -18.18 19.44
N ASP A 354 1.69 -17.63 19.40
CA ASP A 354 1.24 -16.54 20.23
C ASP A 354 0.09 -16.91 21.17
N SER A 355 -0.10 -18.21 21.44
CA SER A 355 -1.14 -18.74 22.32
C SER A 355 -1.01 -18.24 23.76
N GLU A 356 0.21 -18.12 24.27
CA GLU A 356 0.53 -17.62 25.61
C GLU A 356 0.73 -16.09 25.67
N TRP A 357 0.48 -15.38 24.57
CA TRP A 357 0.64 -13.93 24.53
C TRP A 357 -0.58 -13.24 25.13
N VAL A 358 -0.35 -12.09 25.75
CA VAL A 358 -1.41 -11.31 26.40
C VAL A 358 -2.00 -10.29 25.44
N ALA A 359 -3.28 -9.97 25.62
CA ALA A 359 -3.90 -8.86 24.90
C ALA A 359 -3.26 -7.51 25.27
N SER A 360 -3.13 -6.64 24.28
CA SER A 360 -2.72 -5.26 24.49
C SER A 360 -3.83 -4.47 25.17
N THR A 361 -3.46 -3.48 25.97
CA THR A 361 -4.43 -2.63 26.67
C THR A 361 -4.59 -1.31 25.94
N LEU A 362 -5.82 -0.83 25.76
CA LEU A 362 -6.05 0.52 25.22
C LEU A 362 -5.60 1.57 26.24
N TRP A 363 -4.89 2.60 25.78
CA TRP A 363 -4.55 3.73 26.62
C TRP A 363 -5.79 4.61 26.87
N ALA A 364 -5.98 5.01 28.13
CA ALA A 364 -7.19 5.72 28.57
C ALA A 364 -7.27 7.18 28.10
N GLY A 365 -6.18 7.76 27.58
CA GLY A 365 -6.16 9.15 27.12
C GLY A 365 -6.79 9.39 25.75
N GLY A 366 -7.39 8.36 25.15
CA GLY A 366 -8.21 8.48 23.95
C GLY A 366 -7.47 8.15 22.64
N PRO A 367 -8.16 8.31 21.50
CA PRO A 367 -7.57 8.03 20.20
C PRO A 367 -6.44 9.01 19.87
N VAL A 368 -5.65 8.68 18.85
CA VAL A 368 -4.57 9.52 18.31
C VAL A 368 -5.08 10.94 18.05
N GLY A 369 -6.26 11.10 17.45
CA GLY A 369 -6.86 12.42 17.20
C GLY A 369 -5.87 13.37 16.53
N ASN A 370 -5.68 14.57 17.11
CA ASN A 370 -4.73 15.58 16.64
C ASN A 370 -3.37 15.53 17.39
N SER A 371 -3.11 14.50 18.19
CA SER A 371 -1.90 14.41 19.02
C SER A 371 -0.64 14.01 18.25
N ALA A 372 -0.80 13.39 17.07
CA ALA A 372 0.29 13.04 16.17
C ALA A 372 -0.02 13.49 14.74
N THR A 373 1.00 13.93 14.01
CA THR A 373 0.87 14.25 12.59
C THR A 373 0.89 12.97 11.76
N VAL A 374 -0.01 12.91 10.78
CA VAL A 374 -0.10 11.79 9.82
C VAL A 374 0.47 12.25 8.48
N PRO A 375 1.39 11.50 7.85
CA PRO A 375 1.88 11.83 6.51
C PRO A 375 0.75 11.90 5.49
N ASN A 376 0.90 12.77 4.49
CA ASN A 376 0.04 12.77 3.32
C ASN A 376 0.24 11.48 2.51
N ALA A 377 -0.78 11.16 1.71
CA ALA A 377 -0.92 9.94 0.92
C ALA A 377 0.15 9.68 -0.13
#